data_AF-A0A967GQA1-F1
#
_entry.id   AF-A0A967GQA1-F1
#
_cell.length_a   1.000
_cell.length_b   1.000
_cell.length_c   1.000
_cell.angle_alpha   90.00
_cell.angle_beta   90.00
_cell.angle_gamma   90.00
#
_symmetry.space_group_name_H-M   'P 1'
#
loop_
_entity.id
_entity.type
_entity.pdbx_description
1 polymer ?
#
loop_
_entity_poly.entity_id
_entity_poly.type
_entity_poly.pdbx_seq_one_letter_code
_entity_poly.pdbx_strand_id
1 'polypeptide(L)'
;PGYADSPQRDPDQDGFTNFEEFKAETNPSDHKDHPPLIGKLKCAELDKNPFMITYTSDNVLGAIKEGDKFKFRYQAIIDGKRLNINSDFIEAGKGAASTFFADGPAQLRFELKNVEQRNERNPRSGLEETNTYAILEDVSATKKGDNHEIKKGSRNGKVIRDFVGNLYLDAIGESTNIVKVPERTRFSLPLDPDAADKPYLF
;
A
#
# COMPACT_ATOMS: atom_id res chain seq x y z
N PRO A 1 -29.96 -29.88 31.07
CA PRO A 1 -29.22 -29.39 29.89
C PRO A 1 -30.05 -29.57 28.61
N GLY A 2 -30.77 -28.53 28.21
CA GLY A 2 -31.57 -28.53 26.97
C GLY A 2 -30.75 -28.00 25.80
N TYR A 3 -31.25 -28.19 24.57
CA TYR A 3 -30.74 -27.60 23.32
C TYR A 3 -30.49 -26.08 23.38
N ALA A 4 -30.98 -25.40 24.43
CA ALA A 4 -30.82 -23.98 24.71
C ALA A 4 -29.35 -23.56 25.00
N ASP A 5 -28.54 -24.42 25.64
CA ASP A 5 -27.16 -24.10 26.09
C ASP A 5 -26.08 -24.50 25.07
N SER A 6 -26.44 -24.67 23.80
CA SER A 6 -25.48 -25.11 22.80
C SER A 6 -24.38 -24.05 22.61
N PRO A 7 -23.09 -24.42 22.72
CA PRO A 7 -21.98 -23.47 22.62
C PRO A 7 -21.91 -22.70 21.29
N GLN A 8 -22.54 -23.22 20.23
CA GLN A 8 -22.55 -22.61 18.89
C GLN A 8 -23.77 -21.72 18.62
N ARG A 9 -24.70 -21.56 19.57
CA ARG A 9 -25.83 -20.65 19.39
C ARG A 9 -25.40 -19.21 19.63
N ASP A 10 -26.12 -18.32 18.97
CA ASP A 10 -26.07 -16.86 19.08
C ASP A 10 -27.53 -16.41 19.34
N PRO A 11 -27.94 -16.26 20.62
CA PRO A 11 -29.34 -16.01 20.97
C PRO A 11 -29.81 -14.59 20.65
N ASP A 12 -28.95 -13.59 20.74
CA ASP A 12 -29.26 -12.17 20.51
C ASP A 12 -28.86 -11.68 19.10
N GLN A 13 -28.27 -12.57 18.30
CA GLN A 13 -27.95 -12.39 16.88
C GLN A 13 -26.96 -11.25 16.64
N ASP A 14 -26.05 -11.04 17.59
CA ASP A 14 -24.99 -10.05 17.49
C ASP A 14 -23.75 -10.58 16.73
N GLY A 15 -23.76 -11.85 16.32
CA GLY A 15 -22.68 -12.52 15.60
C GLY A 15 -21.67 -13.24 16.49
N PHE A 16 -21.82 -13.22 17.81
CA PHE A 16 -21.02 -13.98 18.76
C PHE A 16 -21.77 -15.21 19.27
N THR A 17 -21.02 -16.30 19.40
CA THR A 17 -21.57 -17.55 19.94
C THR A 17 -21.48 -17.54 21.46
N ASN A 18 -22.39 -18.27 22.13
CA ASN A 18 -22.36 -18.53 23.57
C ASN A 18 -20.96 -18.91 24.09
N PHE A 19 -20.17 -19.65 23.30
CA PHE A 19 -18.81 -20.03 23.66
C PHE A 19 -17.81 -18.88 23.64
N GLU A 20 -17.92 -17.99 22.66
CA GLU A 20 -17.08 -16.79 22.55
C GLU A 20 -17.37 -15.83 23.71
N GLU A 21 -18.65 -15.67 24.03
CA GLU A 21 -19.12 -14.82 25.13
C GLU A 21 -18.77 -15.39 26.49
N PHE A 22 -18.94 -16.70 26.70
CA PHE A 22 -18.48 -17.37 27.92
C PHE A 22 -16.98 -17.16 28.15
N LYS A 23 -16.17 -17.18 27.09
CA LYS A 23 -14.72 -16.92 27.17
C LYS A 23 -14.39 -15.47 27.45
N ALA A 24 -15.22 -14.54 26.98
CA ALA A 24 -15.05 -13.11 27.16
C ALA A 24 -15.73 -12.59 28.44
N GLU A 25 -16.44 -13.46 29.17
CA GLU A 25 -17.25 -13.12 30.34
C GLU A 25 -18.35 -12.09 30.05
N THR A 26 -18.92 -12.14 28.83
CA THR A 26 -20.02 -11.28 28.37
C THR A 26 -21.37 -12.01 28.41
N ASN A 27 -22.47 -11.28 28.27
CA ASN A 27 -23.83 -11.81 28.42
C ASN A 27 -24.46 -12.26 27.08
N PRO A 28 -24.71 -13.58 26.88
CA PRO A 28 -25.26 -14.14 25.62
C PRO A 28 -26.70 -13.83 25.27
N SER A 29 -27.28 -12.84 25.93
CA SER A 29 -28.64 -12.40 25.70
C SER A 29 -28.74 -10.87 25.69
N ASP A 30 -27.62 -10.17 25.78
CA ASP A 30 -27.54 -8.72 25.69
C ASP A 30 -26.62 -8.32 24.53
N HIS A 31 -27.25 -7.93 23.42
CA HIS A 31 -26.60 -7.54 22.17
C HIS A 31 -25.55 -6.41 22.33
N LYS A 32 -25.54 -5.69 23.46
CA LYS A 32 -24.55 -4.62 23.73
C LYS A 32 -23.35 -5.10 24.54
N ASP A 33 -23.46 -6.25 25.20
CA ASP A 33 -22.42 -6.84 26.03
C ASP A 33 -21.82 -8.02 25.28
N HIS A 34 -20.91 -7.69 24.37
CA HIS A 34 -20.31 -8.65 23.45
C HIS A 34 -18.78 -8.62 23.53
N PRO A 35 -18.08 -9.68 23.09
CA PRO A 35 -16.63 -9.71 23.04
C PRO A 35 -16.05 -8.61 22.11
N PRO A 36 -14.74 -8.35 22.16
CA PRO A 36 -14.12 -7.36 21.28
C PRO A 36 -14.35 -7.64 19.78
N LEU A 37 -14.89 -6.64 19.06
CA LEU A 37 -15.26 -6.73 17.64
C LEU A 37 -14.12 -7.13 16.70
N ILE A 38 -12.87 -6.89 17.10
CA ILE A 38 -11.69 -7.26 16.29
C ILE A 38 -11.65 -8.76 15.95
N GLY A 39 -12.21 -9.62 16.80
CA GLY A 39 -12.32 -11.06 16.54
C GLY A 39 -13.29 -11.42 15.39
N LYS A 40 -14.15 -10.48 14.98
CA LYS A 40 -15.14 -10.63 13.92
C LYS A 40 -14.82 -9.81 12.67
N LEU A 41 -13.70 -9.07 12.69
CA LEU A 41 -13.21 -8.35 11.51
C LEU A 41 -12.78 -9.35 10.43
N LYS A 42 -13.35 -9.19 9.24
CA LYS A 42 -13.02 -9.99 8.06
C LYS A 42 -12.60 -9.10 6.90
N CYS A 43 -11.84 -9.69 5.99
CA CYS A 43 -11.45 -9.06 4.74
C CYS A 43 -12.16 -9.80 3.61
N ALA A 44 -13.12 -9.13 2.96
CA ALA A 44 -13.85 -9.70 1.83
C ALA A 44 -12.95 -9.85 0.61
N GLU A 45 -12.11 -8.85 0.35
CA GLU A 45 -11.20 -8.80 -0.78
C GLU A 45 -10.00 -7.91 -0.46
N LEU A 46 -8.87 -8.22 -1.09
CA LEU A 46 -7.66 -7.39 -1.03
C LEU A 46 -7.37 -6.85 -2.44
N ASP A 47 -7.72 -5.58 -2.67
CA ASP A 47 -7.43 -4.90 -3.91
C ASP A 47 -5.91 -4.71 -4.02
N LYS A 48 -5.31 -5.28 -5.08
CA LYS A 48 -3.88 -5.14 -5.38
C LYS A 48 -3.71 -4.26 -6.60
N ASN A 49 -3.10 -3.10 -6.42
CA ASN A 49 -2.89 -2.11 -7.46
C ASN A 49 -1.40 -2.03 -7.82
N PRO A 50 -0.88 -2.92 -8.68
CA PRO A 50 0.50 -2.88 -9.11
C PRO A 50 0.70 -1.83 -10.20
N PHE A 51 1.82 -1.14 -10.11
CA PHE A 51 2.34 -0.29 -11.18
C PHE A 51 3.87 -0.38 -11.20
N MET A 52 4.47 0.11 -12.28
CA MET A 52 5.90 0.02 -12.53
C MET A 52 6.48 1.40 -12.77
N ILE A 53 7.60 1.71 -12.11
CA ILE A 53 8.43 2.86 -12.42
C ILE A 53 9.68 2.38 -13.16
N THR A 54 9.96 2.98 -14.31
CA THR A 54 11.15 2.67 -15.10
C THR A 54 12.00 3.91 -15.24
N TYR A 55 13.31 3.78 -15.02
CA TYR A 55 14.28 4.83 -15.31
C TYR A 55 14.63 4.79 -16.81
N THR A 56 14.05 5.72 -17.57
CA THR A 56 14.03 5.64 -19.05
C THR A 56 15.19 6.35 -19.73
N SER A 57 15.57 7.53 -19.26
CA SER A 57 16.61 8.33 -19.92
C SER A 57 17.19 9.38 -18.98
N ASP A 58 18.35 9.90 -19.34
CA ASP A 58 19.01 11.03 -18.68
C ASP A 58 19.93 11.72 -19.67
N ASN A 59 20.50 12.86 -19.27
CA ASN A 59 21.50 13.61 -20.03
C ASN A 59 22.94 13.43 -19.49
N VAL A 60 23.19 12.38 -18.68
CA VAL A 60 24.48 12.19 -18.00
C VAL A 60 25.58 11.89 -19.03
N LEU A 61 26.69 12.63 -18.93
CA LEU A 61 27.90 12.42 -19.72
C LEU A 61 29.09 12.13 -18.80
N GLY A 62 29.44 10.84 -18.67
CA GLY A 62 30.48 10.37 -17.76
C GLY A 62 30.00 10.29 -16.31
N ALA A 63 30.77 10.86 -15.38
CA ALA A 63 30.37 10.96 -13.97
C ALA A 63 29.17 11.90 -13.80
N ILE A 64 28.29 11.58 -12.85
CA ILE A 64 27.13 12.41 -12.49
C ILE A 64 27.59 13.77 -11.97
N LYS A 65 26.93 14.84 -12.43
CA LYS A 65 27.23 16.24 -12.08
C LYS A 65 25.96 16.98 -11.67
N GLU A 66 26.13 18.09 -10.98
CA GLU A 66 25.05 19.02 -10.70
C GLU A 66 24.44 19.52 -12.02
N GLY A 67 23.10 19.59 -12.07
CA GLY A 67 22.35 19.94 -13.29
C GLY A 67 22.07 18.75 -14.23
N ASP A 68 22.61 17.56 -13.95
CA ASP A 68 22.16 16.35 -14.63
C ASP A 68 20.69 16.06 -14.30
N LYS A 69 19.96 15.65 -15.33
CA LYS A 69 18.53 15.44 -15.30
C LYS A 69 18.17 14.03 -15.70
N PHE A 70 17.16 13.52 -15.00
CA PHE A 70 16.73 12.13 -15.04
C PHE A 70 15.26 12.07 -15.43
N LYS A 71 14.88 11.02 -16.16
CA LYS A 71 13.51 10.84 -16.66
C LYS A 71 13.04 9.43 -16.37
N PHE A 72 11.81 9.35 -15.90
CA PHE A 72 11.15 8.13 -15.49
C PHE A 72 9.84 7.93 -16.26
N ARG A 73 9.32 6.71 -16.18
CA ARG A 73 8.01 6.35 -16.72
C ARG A 73 7.23 5.57 -15.69
N TYR A 74 6.00 6.02 -15.43
CA TYR A 74 4.98 5.27 -14.71
C TYR A 74 4.18 4.41 -15.70
N GLN A 75 3.97 3.14 -15.36
CA GLN A 75 3.21 2.20 -16.16
C GLN A 75 2.25 1.41 -15.26
N ALA A 76 0.97 1.40 -15.59
CA ALA A 76 -0.05 0.65 -14.86
C ALA A 76 -1.10 0.05 -15.80
N ILE A 77 -1.88 -0.89 -15.29
CA ILE A 77 -3.12 -1.34 -15.93
C ILE A 77 -4.27 -0.85 -15.05
N ILE A 78 -5.12 0.01 -15.61
CA ILE A 78 -6.30 0.57 -14.94
C ILE A 78 -7.51 0.17 -15.78
N ASP A 79 -8.46 -0.54 -15.20
CA ASP A 79 -9.66 -1.05 -15.89
C ASP A 79 -9.35 -1.80 -17.20
N GLY A 80 -8.31 -2.65 -17.16
CA GLY A 80 -7.84 -3.42 -18.31
C GLY A 80 -7.09 -2.61 -19.37
N LYS A 81 -6.95 -1.28 -19.21
CA LYS A 81 -6.23 -0.40 -20.14
C LYS A 81 -4.84 -0.07 -19.62
N ARG A 82 -3.85 -0.11 -20.52
CA ARG A 82 -2.48 0.29 -20.20
C ARG A 82 -2.40 1.81 -20.12
N LEU A 83 -1.94 2.32 -18.98
CA LEU A 83 -1.59 3.72 -18.77
C LEU A 83 -0.07 3.83 -18.74
N ASN A 84 0.49 4.77 -19.53
CA ASN A 84 1.91 5.10 -19.51
C ASN A 84 2.06 6.62 -19.39
N ILE A 85 2.74 7.08 -18.35
CA ILE A 85 3.00 8.50 -18.11
C ILE A 85 4.52 8.67 -18.04
N ASN A 86 5.07 9.57 -18.84
CA ASN A 86 6.49 9.94 -18.72
C ASN A 86 6.61 11.14 -17.78
N SER A 87 7.67 11.16 -16.99
CA SER A 87 8.01 12.33 -16.19
C SER A 87 8.59 13.45 -17.04
N ASP A 88 8.71 14.63 -16.44
CA ASP A 88 9.66 15.63 -16.89
C ASP A 88 11.11 15.21 -16.56
N PHE A 89 12.07 15.91 -17.14
CA PHE A 89 13.48 15.79 -16.78
C PHE A 89 13.74 16.53 -15.47
N ILE A 90 14.22 15.82 -14.45
CA ILE A 90 14.39 16.35 -13.10
C ILE A 90 15.80 16.18 -12.55
N GLU A 91 16.21 17.09 -11.69
CA GLU A 91 17.48 16.99 -10.95
C GLU A 91 17.24 16.27 -9.62
N ALA A 92 18.26 15.60 -9.10
CA ALA A 92 18.19 14.95 -7.78
C ALA A 92 18.27 15.96 -6.63
N GLY A 93 17.68 15.62 -5.48
CA GLY A 93 17.93 16.32 -4.22
C GLY A 93 17.23 17.67 -4.01
N LYS A 94 16.21 18.01 -4.82
CA LYS A 94 15.49 19.30 -4.74
C LYS A 94 14.25 19.31 -3.83
N GLY A 95 14.07 18.37 -2.91
CA GLY A 95 12.91 18.34 -2.01
C GLY A 95 11.59 18.19 -2.79
N ALA A 96 10.48 18.77 -2.33
CA ALA A 96 9.18 18.71 -3.03
C ALA A 96 9.21 19.20 -4.49
N ALA A 97 10.22 19.99 -4.91
CA ALA A 97 10.43 20.35 -6.32
C ALA A 97 10.93 19.18 -7.19
N SER A 98 11.20 18.02 -6.59
CA SER A 98 11.61 16.78 -7.25
C SER A 98 10.44 15.82 -7.50
N THR A 99 9.18 16.24 -7.30
CA THR A 99 8.03 15.48 -7.80
C THR A 99 7.90 15.68 -9.30
N PHE A 100 7.85 14.60 -10.06
CA PHE A 100 8.22 14.65 -11.48
C PHE A 100 7.16 14.15 -12.47
N PHE A 101 6.07 13.58 -11.98
CA PHE A 101 4.89 13.32 -12.79
C PHE A 101 3.94 14.50 -12.66
N ALA A 102 3.69 15.20 -13.76
CA ALA A 102 2.84 16.38 -13.79
C ALA A 102 1.37 16.04 -13.53
N ASP A 103 0.93 14.84 -13.89
CA ASP A 103 -0.45 14.37 -13.80
C ASP A 103 -0.56 12.87 -13.53
N GLY A 104 -1.81 12.43 -13.30
CA GLY A 104 -2.17 11.03 -13.13
C GLY A 104 -1.86 10.43 -11.75
N PRO A 105 -1.97 9.09 -11.59
CA PRO A 105 -1.92 8.43 -10.29
C PRO A 105 -0.57 8.51 -9.55
N ALA A 106 0.49 8.92 -10.25
CA ALA A 106 1.82 9.11 -9.66
C ALA A 106 2.18 10.59 -9.44
N GLN A 107 1.25 11.50 -9.72
CA GLN A 107 1.43 12.92 -9.45
C GLN A 107 1.75 13.13 -7.98
N LEU A 108 2.79 13.91 -7.68
CA LEU A 108 3.27 14.20 -6.33
C LEU A 108 3.64 12.98 -5.46
N ARG A 109 3.79 11.79 -6.06
CA ARG A 109 4.01 10.56 -5.29
C ARG A 109 5.48 10.26 -4.97
N PHE A 110 6.40 10.66 -5.84
CA PHE A 110 7.80 10.28 -5.71
C PHE A 110 8.70 11.50 -5.65
N GLU A 111 9.71 11.44 -4.80
CA GLU A 111 10.82 12.38 -4.77
C GLU A 111 12.11 11.67 -5.20
N LEU A 112 12.85 12.24 -6.14
CA LEU A 112 14.17 11.74 -6.50
C LEU A 112 15.21 12.19 -5.46
N LYS A 113 15.57 11.29 -4.55
CA LYS A 113 16.53 11.57 -3.48
C LYS A 113 17.97 11.59 -3.95
N ASN A 114 18.35 10.59 -4.73
CA ASN A 114 19.74 10.45 -5.17
C ASN A 114 19.82 9.73 -6.51
N VAL A 115 20.92 9.96 -7.22
CA VAL A 115 21.34 9.13 -8.35
C VAL A 115 22.82 8.85 -8.19
N GLU A 116 23.21 7.58 -8.36
CA GLU A 116 24.59 7.14 -8.21
C GLU A 116 25.02 6.18 -9.31
N GLN A 117 26.33 6.09 -9.53
CA GLN A 117 26.94 5.15 -10.45
C GLN A 117 27.71 4.09 -9.66
N ARG A 118 27.52 2.83 -10.02
CA ARG A 118 28.21 1.68 -9.43
C ARG A 118 28.89 0.88 -10.53
N ASN A 119 30.13 0.46 -10.30
CA ASN A 119 30.79 -0.51 -11.17
C ASN A 119 30.37 -1.91 -10.74
N GLU A 120 29.84 -2.66 -11.68
CA GLU A 120 29.36 -4.01 -11.44
C GLU A 120 29.90 -4.95 -12.50
N ARG A 121 30.42 -6.09 -12.05
CA ARG A 121 30.79 -7.16 -12.95
C ARG A 121 29.55 -7.84 -13.50
N ASN A 122 29.35 -7.76 -14.81
CA ASN A 122 28.28 -8.47 -15.49
C ASN A 122 28.54 -9.99 -15.41
N PRO A 123 27.67 -10.79 -14.79
CA PRO A 123 27.90 -12.22 -14.61
C PRO A 123 27.93 -13.00 -15.93
N ARG A 124 27.33 -12.45 -17.01
CA ARG A 124 27.25 -13.10 -18.32
C ARG A 124 28.48 -12.85 -19.18
N SER A 125 28.99 -11.61 -19.21
CA SER A 125 30.15 -11.23 -20.04
C SER A 125 31.46 -11.22 -19.24
N GLY A 126 31.40 -11.16 -17.92
CA GLY A 126 32.55 -11.03 -17.03
C GLY A 126 33.21 -9.64 -17.05
N LEU A 127 32.63 -8.68 -17.78
CA LEU A 127 33.12 -7.31 -17.89
C LEU A 127 32.59 -6.44 -16.75
N GLU A 128 33.40 -5.47 -16.33
CA GLU A 128 32.95 -4.38 -15.45
C GLU A 128 32.11 -3.39 -16.24
N GLU A 129 30.90 -3.12 -15.78
CA GLU A 129 29.97 -2.16 -16.37
C GLU A 129 29.61 -1.10 -15.33
N THR A 130 29.73 0.18 -15.69
CA THR A 130 29.22 1.28 -14.87
C THR A 130 27.72 1.41 -15.06
N ASN A 131 26.97 1.16 -13.99
CA ASN A 131 25.51 1.20 -13.96
C ASN A 131 25.01 2.38 -13.14
N THR A 132 24.02 3.09 -13.67
CA THR A 132 23.38 4.21 -12.98
C THR A 132 22.12 3.75 -12.26
N TYR A 133 21.98 4.15 -11.00
CA TYR A 133 20.87 3.83 -10.11
C TYR A 133 20.22 5.12 -9.61
N ALA A 134 18.90 5.20 -9.70
CA ALA A 134 18.11 6.25 -9.08
C ALA A 134 17.47 5.72 -7.79
N ILE A 135 17.46 6.53 -6.75
CA ILE A 135 16.80 6.24 -5.47
C ILE A 135 15.63 7.21 -5.34
N LEU A 136 14.41 6.66 -5.42
CA LEU A 136 13.17 7.40 -5.23
C LEU A 136 12.63 7.15 -3.83
N GLU A 137 12.18 8.19 -3.14
CA GLU A 137 11.32 8.04 -1.95
C GLU A 137 9.86 8.14 -2.39
N ASP A 138 9.02 7.19 -1.97
CA ASP A 138 7.57 7.34 -2.02
C ASP A 138 7.16 8.30 -0.90
N VAL A 139 6.49 9.41 -1.26
CA VAL A 139 6.03 10.46 -0.35
C VAL A 139 4.50 10.45 -0.20
N SER A 140 3.81 9.43 -0.72
CA SER A 140 2.38 9.24 -0.51
C SER A 140 2.06 9.03 0.98
N ALA A 141 0.82 9.35 1.38
CA ALA A 141 0.41 9.33 2.78
C ALA A 141 0.66 7.97 3.48
N THR A 142 0.54 6.87 2.75
CA THR A 142 0.68 5.51 3.30
C THR A 142 2.11 4.99 3.23
N LYS A 143 2.93 5.48 2.31
CA LYS A 143 4.28 4.93 2.03
C LYS A 143 5.42 5.91 2.19
N LYS A 144 5.15 7.05 2.84
CA LYS A 144 6.17 8.04 3.14
C LYS A 144 7.41 7.39 3.77
N GLY A 145 8.55 7.56 3.12
CA GLY A 145 9.84 7.01 3.56
C GLY A 145 10.25 5.69 2.91
N ASP A 146 9.37 5.03 2.14
CA ASP A 146 9.72 3.84 1.38
C ASP A 146 10.67 4.23 0.23
N ASN A 147 11.85 3.63 0.20
CA ASN A 147 12.84 3.88 -0.84
C ASN A 147 12.79 2.83 -1.95
N HIS A 148 12.94 3.29 -3.19
CA HIS A 148 12.89 2.48 -4.39
C HIS A 148 14.12 2.75 -5.27
N GLU A 149 15.02 1.76 -5.29
CA GLU A 149 16.16 1.76 -6.19
C GLU A 149 15.75 1.28 -7.59
N ILE A 150 16.15 2.03 -8.62
CA ILE A 150 15.84 1.76 -10.02
C ILE A 150 17.11 1.87 -10.87
N LYS A 151 17.51 0.75 -11.47
CA LYS A 151 18.62 0.69 -12.43
C LYS A 151 18.19 1.26 -13.78
N LYS A 152 18.99 2.15 -14.36
CA LYS A 152 18.81 2.63 -15.74
C LYS A 152 18.85 1.46 -16.72
N GLY A 153 17.91 1.42 -17.67
CA GLY A 153 17.88 0.38 -18.71
C GLY A 153 17.38 -0.98 -18.21
N SER A 154 16.92 -1.11 -16.96
CA SER A 154 16.22 -2.30 -16.50
C SER A 154 14.94 -2.50 -17.31
N ARG A 155 14.84 -3.65 -17.99
CA ARG A 155 13.70 -3.97 -18.85
C ARG A 155 12.37 -4.04 -18.10
N ASN A 156 12.44 -4.35 -16.80
CA ASN A 156 11.29 -4.59 -15.93
C ASN A 156 11.07 -3.48 -14.90
N GLY A 157 11.83 -2.36 -14.98
CA GLY A 157 11.75 -1.26 -14.02
C GLY A 157 11.75 -1.72 -12.57
N LYS A 158 10.99 -1.03 -11.73
CA LYS A 158 10.64 -1.40 -10.35
C LYS A 158 9.12 -1.48 -10.24
N VAL A 159 8.60 -2.66 -9.88
CA VAL A 159 7.17 -2.84 -9.58
C VAL A 159 6.89 -2.47 -8.13
N ILE A 160 5.94 -1.56 -7.93
CA ILE A 160 5.40 -1.13 -6.63
C ILE A 160 3.93 -1.57 -6.60
N ARG A 161 3.42 -1.93 -5.41
CA ARG A 161 2.06 -2.43 -5.24
C ARG A 161 1.39 -1.70 -4.11
N ASP A 162 0.23 -1.11 -4.37
CA ASP A 162 -0.64 -0.60 -3.31
C ASP A 162 -1.70 -1.63 -2.95
N PHE A 163 -2.02 -1.70 -1.66
CA PHE A 163 -3.04 -2.59 -1.13
C PHE A 163 -4.17 -1.79 -0.49
N VAL A 164 -5.40 -2.22 -0.75
CA VAL A 164 -6.60 -1.73 -0.07
C VAL A 164 -7.39 -2.96 0.41
N GLY A 165 -7.62 -3.04 1.71
CA GLY A 165 -8.44 -4.08 2.32
C GLY A 165 -9.91 -3.68 2.24
N ASN A 166 -10.75 -4.53 1.66
CA ASN A 166 -12.20 -4.40 1.71
C ASN A 166 -12.68 -5.12 2.98
N LEU A 167 -12.74 -4.38 4.09
CA LEU A 167 -12.99 -4.92 5.42
C LEU A 167 -14.48 -4.85 5.79
N TYR A 168 -14.97 -5.81 6.56
CA TYR A 168 -16.32 -5.81 7.12
C TYR A 168 -16.33 -6.51 8.50
N LEU A 169 -17.36 -6.23 9.30
CA LEU A 169 -17.57 -6.90 10.59
C LEU A 169 -18.62 -7.99 10.45
N ASP A 170 -18.26 -9.23 10.74
CA ASP A 170 -19.19 -10.36 10.78
C ASP A 170 -19.90 -10.46 12.14
N ALA A 171 -20.42 -9.31 12.59
CA ALA A 171 -21.09 -9.11 13.87
C ALA A 171 -21.95 -7.84 13.81
N ILE A 172 -22.79 -7.61 14.81
CA ILE A 172 -23.58 -6.40 15.07
C ILE A 172 -24.38 -5.89 13.85
N GLY A 173 -24.76 -6.80 12.94
CA GLY A 173 -25.47 -6.46 11.71
C GLY A 173 -24.65 -5.75 10.62
N GLU A 174 -23.32 -5.67 10.77
CA GLU A 174 -22.43 -4.96 9.83
C GLU A 174 -21.81 -5.86 8.74
N SER A 175 -22.29 -7.08 8.57
CA SER A 175 -21.69 -8.07 7.65
C SER A 175 -21.74 -7.67 6.17
N THR A 176 -22.61 -6.73 5.81
CA THR A 176 -22.74 -6.17 4.46
C THR A 176 -22.07 -4.81 4.31
N ASN A 177 -21.61 -4.19 5.40
CA ASN A 177 -20.94 -2.90 5.40
C ASN A 177 -19.45 -3.07 5.10
N ILE A 178 -19.10 -3.03 3.81
CA ILE A 178 -17.71 -3.14 3.36
C ILE A 178 -17.07 -1.75 3.32
N VAL A 179 -16.02 -1.55 4.11
CA VAL A 179 -15.22 -0.33 4.14
C VAL A 179 -13.85 -0.58 3.51
N LYS A 180 -13.45 0.31 2.60
CA LYS A 180 -12.13 0.27 1.96
C LYS A 180 -11.08 0.94 2.84
N VAL A 181 -10.10 0.17 3.29
CA VAL A 181 -9.01 0.66 4.15
C VAL A 181 -7.68 0.54 3.39
N PRO A 182 -7.04 1.65 3.00
CA PRO A 182 -5.71 1.59 2.38
C PRO A 182 -4.65 1.07 3.36
N GLU A 183 -3.63 0.37 2.85
CA GLU A 183 -2.54 -0.13 3.70
C GLU A 183 -1.88 0.98 4.51
N ARG A 184 -1.38 0.63 5.69
CA ARG A 184 -0.70 1.53 6.63
C ARG A 184 -1.57 2.70 7.07
N THR A 185 -2.89 2.59 6.93
CA THR A 185 -3.85 3.55 7.47
C THR A 185 -4.54 2.98 8.70
N ARG A 186 -4.97 3.89 9.58
CA ARG A 186 -5.67 3.53 10.80
C ARG A 186 -7.18 3.51 10.58
N PHE A 187 -7.86 2.60 11.28
CA PHE A 187 -9.31 2.46 11.25
C PHE A 187 -9.87 2.14 12.65
N SER A 188 -11.18 2.27 12.80
CA SER A 188 -11.94 2.03 14.03
C SER A 188 -12.82 0.79 13.89
N LEU A 189 -13.31 0.28 15.03
CA LEU A 189 -14.40 -0.69 15.08
C LEU A 189 -15.49 -0.13 16.02
N PRO A 190 -16.78 -0.15 15.66
CA PRO A 190 -17.33 -0.52 14.34
C PRO A 190 -16.73 0.28 13.17
N LEU A 191 -16.89 -0.21 11.95
CA LEU A 191 -16.18 0.35 10.79
C LEU A 191 -16.77 1.72 10.42
N ASP A 192 -16.25 2.77 11.06
CA ASP A 192 -16.67 4.16 10.89
C ASP A 192 -15.50 5.02 10.36
N PRO A 193 -15.55 5.46 9.09
CA PRO A 193 -14.56 6.35 8.51
C PRO A 193 -14.37 7.68 9.25
N ASP A 194 -15.38 8.15 9.98
CA ASP A 194 -15.40 9.44 10.67
C ASP A 194 -15.11 9.32 12.18
N ALA A 195 -14.82 8.12 12.66
CA ALA A 195 -14.49 7.89 14.07
C ALA A 195 -13.28 8.72 14.52
N ALA A 196 -13.41 9.36 15.68
CA ALA A 196 -12.34 10.17 16.28
C ALA A 196 -11.13 9.32 16.71
N ASP A 197 -11.38 8.10 17.21
CA ASP A 197 -10.34 7.16 17.59
C ASP A 197 -10.25 6.02 16.55
N LYS A 198 -9.04 5.77 16.04
CA LYS A 198 -8.73 4.76 15.04
C LYS A 198 -7.55 3.93 15.54
N PRO A 199 -7.77 3.02 16.49
CA PRO A 199 -6.67 2.34 17.17
C PRO A 199 -5.99 1.28 16.30
N TYR A 200 -6.72 0.69 15.35
CA TYR A 200 -6.24 -0.40 14.50
C TYR A 200 -5.46 0.13 13.29
N LEU A 201 -4.45 -0.62 12.86
CA LEU A 201 -3.65 -0.33 11.67
C LEU A 201 -3.82 -1.48 10.69
N PHE A 202 -4.14 -1.16 9.43
CA PHE A 202 -4.11 -2.14 8.34
C PHE A 202 -2.72 -2.25 7.74
#